data_AF-A0A7J9KKP0-F1
#
_entry.id   AF-A0A7J9KKP0-F1
#
_cell.length_a   1.000
_cell.length_b   1.000
_cell.length_c   1.000
_cell.angle_alpha   90.00
_cell.angle_beta   90.00
_cell.angle_gamma   90.00
#
_symmetry.space_group_name_H-M   'P 1'
#
loop_
_entity.id
_entity.type
_entity.pdbx_description
1 polymer ?
#
loop_
_entity_poly.entity_id
_entity_poly.type
_entity_poly.pdbx_seq_one_letter_code
_entity_poly.pdbx_strand_id
1 'polypeptide(L)' 'MLKALQFLNLSNNFLSGPIPSSLANLSNLQALDLSRNKLSGEIPQELVQLTFLGFFNVSHNQLTGPIR' A
#
# COMPACT_ATOMS: atom_id res chain seq x y z
N MET A 1 0.48 2.55 -17.27
CA MET A 1 -0.44 2.52 -16.11
C MET A 1 -0.96 1.10 -15.98
N LEU A 2 -0.66 0.39 -14.88
CA LEU A 2 -0.98 -1.03 -14.70
C LEU A 2 -2.44 -1.24 -14.28
N LYS A 3 -3.39 -0.76 -15.10
CA LYS A 3 -4.82 -0.77 -14.75
C LYS A 3 -5.39 -2.18 -14.55
N ALA A 4 -4.74 -3.24 -15.04
CA ALA A 4 -5.19 -4.62 -14.85
C ALA A 4 -4.61 -5.30 -13.60
N LEU A 5 -3.72 -4.64 -12.84
CA LEU A 5 -3.07 -5.27 -11.69
C LEU A 5 -4.07 -5.47 -10.56
N GLN A 6 -4.24 -6.73 -10.15
CA GLN A 6 -5.14 -7.12 -9.06
C GLN A 6 -4.38 -7.46 -7.78
N PHE A 7 -3.14 -7.95 -7.89
CA PHE A 7 -2.33 -8.39 -6.75
C PHE A 7 -0.97 -7.72 -6.82
N LEU A 8 -0.61 -6.98 -5.77
CA LEU A 8 0.71 -6.38 -5.62
C LEU A 8 1.30 -6.84 -4.27
N ASN A 9 2.29 -7.73 -4.34
CA ASN A 9 3.04 -8.18 -3.18
C ASN A 9 4.49 -7.67 -3.29
N LEU A 10 4.84 -6.76 -2.39
CA LEU A 10 6.18 -6.21 -2.20
C LEU A 10 6.72 -6.52 -0.80
N SER A 11 6.13 -7.50 -0.11
CA SER A 11 6.53 -7.86 1.24
C SER A 11 7.97 -8.40 1.30
N ASN A 12 8.59 -8.34 2.48
CA ASN A 12 9.93 -8.90 2.73
C ASN A 12 11.04 -8.28 1.86
N ASN A 13 11.02 -6.95 1.74
CA ASN A 13 12.04 -6.20 1.01
C ASN A 13 12.69 -5.15 1.93
N PHE A 14 13.61 -4.39 1.36
CA PHE A 14 14.25 -3.25 2.02
C PHE A 14 13.68 -1.91 1.56
N LEU A 15 12.42 -1.88 1.10
CA LEU A 15 11.78 -0.63 0.65
C LEU A 15 11.70 0.37 1.80
N SER A 16 11.99 1.63 1.51
CA SER A 16 12.06 2.71 2.49
C SER A 16 11.39 3.98 1.98
N GLY A 17 11.13 4.92 2.89
CA GLY A 17 10.41 6.16 2.57
C GLY A 17 8.89 5.98 2.68
N PRO A 18 8.11 6.98 2.24
CA PRO A 18 6.65 6.95 2.34
C PRO A 18 6.00 6.01 1.32
N ILE A 19 4.80 5.54 1.66
CA ILE A 19 3.91 4.90 0.70
C ILE A 19 3.44 6.01 -0.27
N PRO A 20 3.65 5.87 -1.59
CA PRO A 20 3.26 6.92 -2.53
C PRO A 20 1.74 6.90 -2.75
N SER A 21 1.10 8.08 -2.73
CA SER A 21 -0.34 8.24 -3.02
C SER A 21 -0.72 7.77 -4.42
N SER A 22 0.24 7.73 -5.35
CA SER A 22 0.04 7.22 -6.71
C SER A 22 -0.34 5.73 -6.76
N LEU A 23 -0.19 4.96 -5.69
CA LEU A 23 -0.74 3.59 -5.60
C LEU A 23 -2.27 3.56 -5.75
N ALA A 24 -2.96 4.66 -5.41
CA ALA A 24 -4.41 4.81 -5.63
C ALA A 24 -4.81 4.71 -7.11
N ASN A 25 -3.87 4.92 -8.04
CA ASN A 25 -4.10 4.77 -9.48
C ASN A 25 -4.27 3.31 -9.94
N LEU A 26 -3.98 2.34 -9.07
CA LEU A 26 -4.18 0.91 -9.33
C LEU A 26 -5.63 0.53 -9.02
N SER A 27 -6.59 1.15 -9.73
CA SER A 27 -8.02 1.10 -9.39
C SER A 27 -8.66 -0.29 -9.38
N ASN A 28 -8.01 -1.32 -9.93
CA ASN A 28 -8.49 -2.70 -9.93
C ASN A 28 -7.76 -3.59 -8.90
N LEU A 29 -6.94 -3.00 -8.02
CA LEU A 29 -6.17 -3.74 -7.03
C LEU A 29 -7.10 -4.34 -5.97
N GLN A 30 -6.91 -5.63 -5.71
CA GLN A 30 -7.67 -6.44 -4.77
C GLN A 30 -6.83 -6.83 -3.55
N ALA A 31 -5.51 -6.97 -3.74
CA ALA A 31 -4.58 -7.24 -2.65
C ALA A 31 -3.31 -6.40 -2.75
N LEU A 32 -2.96 -5.77 -1.64
CA LEU A 32 -1.73 -5.00 -1.46
C LEU A 32 -1.00 -5.48 -0.21
N ASP A 33 0.15 -6.13 -0.40
CA ASP A 33 1.06 -6.50 0.69
C ASP A 33 2.35 -5.70 0.60
N LEU A 34 2.55 -4.81 1.58
CA LEU A 34 3.76 -4.01 1.77
C LEU A 34 4.49 -4.41 3.08
N SER A 35 4.10 -5.52 3.70
CA SER A 35 4.59 -5.88 5.02
C SER A 35 6.09 -6.21 5.04
N ARG A 36 6.71 -6.11 6.22
CA ARG A 36 8.14 -6.45 6.41
C ARG A 36 9.03 -5.65 5.48
N ASN A 37 8.93 -4.33 5.58
CA ASN A 37 9.76 -3.35 4.89
C ASN A 37 10.25 -2.28 5.89
N LYS A 38 10.86 -1.21 5.39
CA LYS A 38 11.30 -0.04 6.17
C LYS A 38 10.51 1.21 5.77
N LEU A 39 9.26 1.05 5.33
CA LEU A 39 8.40 2.18 4.95
C LEU A 39 8.06 3.02 6.18
N SER A 40 7.97 4.34 6.01
CA SER A 40 7.83 5.31 7.10
C SER A 40 6.81 6.40 6.76
N GLY A 41 6.33 7.14 7.76
CA GLY A 41 5.32 8.19 7.54
C GLY A 41 3.89 7.63 7.57
N GLU A 42 2.94 8.38 7.02
CA GLU A 42 1.52 8.03 7.11
C GLU A 42 1.05 7.11 5.97
N ILE A 43 -0.08 6.42 6.19
CA ILE A 43 -0.82 5.74 5.15
C ILE A 43 -1.55 6.81 4.31
N PRO A 44 -1.33 6.90 2.98
CA PRO A 44 -1.97 7.91 2.15
C PRO A 44 -3.49 7.74 2.16
N GLN A 45 -4.21 8.84 2.41
CA GLN A 45 -5.68 8.82 2.41
C GLN A 45 -6.23 8.48 1.02
N GLU A 46 -5.48 8.71 -0.06
CA GLU A 46 -5.87 8.36 -1.42
C GLU A 46 -6.09 6.86 -1.62
N LEU A 47 -5.52 5.99 -0.77
CA LEU A 47 -5.75 4.55 -0.84
C LEU A 47 -7.22 4.17 -0.61
N VAL A 48 -8.05 5.04 -0.02
CA VAL A 48 -9.51 4.85 0.07
C VAL A 48 -10.19 4.77 -1.30
N GLN A 49 -9.53 5.22 -2.37
CA GLN A 49 -10.02 5.11 -3.75
C GLN A 49 -9.93 3.68 -4.30
N LEU A 50 -9.19 2.78 -3.64
CA LEU A 50 -9.05 1.38 -4.04
C LEU A 50 -10.27 0.56 -3.60
N THR A 51 -11.41 0.79 -4.24
CA THR A 51 -12.72 0.23 -3.86
C THR A 51 -12.82 -1.30 -3.97
N PHE A 52 -11.90 -1.94 -4.69
CA PHE A 52 -11.81 -3.41 -4.81
C PHE A 52 -10.84 -4.06 -3.81
N LEU A 53 -10.12 -3.27 -3.01
CA LEU A 53 -9.09 -3.77 -2.11
C LEU A 53 -9.72 -4.57 -0.96
N GLY A 54 -9.58 -5.90 -1.01
CA GLY A 54 -10.04 -6.80 0.03
C GLY A 54 -8.94 -7.22 1.01
N PHE A 55 -7.67 -7.09 0.61
CA PHE A 55 -6.52 -7.41 1.43
C PHE A 55 -5.52 -6.26 1.45
N PHE A 56 -5.23 -5.73 2.64
CA PHE A 56 -4.24 -4.69 2.84
C PHE A 56 -3.36 -5.02 4.04
N ASN A 57 -2.06 -5.21 3.80
CA ASN A 57 -1.10 -5.55 4.84
C ASN A 57 0.10 -4.61 4.79
N VAL A 58 0.27 -3.82 5.85
CA VAL A 58 1.41 -2.91 6.04
C VAL A 58 2.19 -3.21 7.32
N SER A 59 1.95 -4.38 7.93
CA SER A 59 2.60 -4.79 9.18
C SER A 59 4.12 -4.85 9.06
N HIS A 60 4.83 -4.72 10.19
CA HIS A 60 6.30 -4.70 10.21
C HIS A 60 6.91 -3.62 9.29
N ASN A 61 6.46 -2.37 9.48
CA ASN A 61 7.02 -1.14 8.92
C ASN A 61 7.19 -0.09 10.03
N GLN A 62 7.62 1.12 9.67
CA GLN A 62 7.81 2.28 10.56
C GLN A 62 6.73 3.35 10.33
N LEU A 63 5.49 2.91 10.02
CA LEU A 63 4.38 3.80 9.73
C LEU A 63 3.84 4.47 11.00
N THR A 64 3.40 5.71 10.86
CA THR A 64 2.86 6.56 11.94
C THR A 64 1.54 7.19 11.50
N GLY A 65 0.88 7.92 12.41
CA GLY A 65 -0.33 8.66 12.10
C GLY A 65 -1.62 7.88 12.41
N PRO A 66 -2.78 8.44 12.06
CA PRO A 66 -4.07 7.85 12.37
C PRO A 66 -4.36 6.60 11.54
N ILE A 67 -5.13 5.68 12.12
CA ILE A 67 -5.83 4.64 11.37
C ILE A 67 -6.99 5.36 10.68
N ARG A 68 -6.93 5.52 9.35
CA ARG A 68 -8.00 6.12 8.54
C ARG A 68 -8.81 5.06 7.82
#